data_AF-A0A956DEC8-F1
#
_entry.id   AF-A0A956DEC8-F1
#
_cell.length_a   1.000
_cell.length_b   1.000
_cell.length_c   1.000
_cell.angle_alpha   90.00
_cell.angle_beta   90.00
_cell.angle_gamma   90.00
#
_symmetry.space_group_name_H-M   'P 1'
#
loop_
_entity.id
_entity.type
_entity.pdbx_description
1 polymer ?
#
loop_
_entity_poly.entity_id
_entity_poly.type
_entity_poly.pdbx_seq_one_letter_code
_entity_poly.pdbx_strand_id
1 'polypeptide(L)'
;MSDDEKKAPSEESVPASDAPDDAATSSEAAPKGKKRKNKKQRSEAKDARAEGSEDEASGDPADDDAPDDAAKEAESKAEPNAESKPTEESKRPEPPPEAAPLPPIPRSQRIRGGVLAALGLLGTFLLMAHAEQLPHGALFGLVTLLVGVHGLLELTGLLREDPDARSWRDTVLSGLEGEATWQRPVVGGSLATAIVLIGAVGFGYEAMPVAIGLALAALVPAALRRPGLLVFVVVGFLYLPLLGTFSLWDPWETHYGEVAREMISRDDWISLWWAQENWFWSKPILIFWSEAFTLSALGVDCSPDANPAHPEWAIRLPVVMFSIAAVLVAYATIKRFFGARAGVLAALALATVPHFFFLAH
;
A
#
# COMPACT_ATOMS: atom_id res chain seq x y z
N MET A 1 34.48 56.78 39.00
CA MET A 1 34.99 58.13 39.32
C MET A 1 35.39 58.76 38.00
N SER A 2 34.70 59.76 37.48
CA SER A 2 33.40 60.31 37.92
C SER A 2 32.89 61.31 36.87
N ASP A 3 31.59 61.25 36.56
CA ASP A 3 30.58 62.32 36.66
C ASP A 3 30.95 63.75 36.15
N ASP A 4 30.11 64.53 35.45
CA ASP A 4 28.92 64.28 34.60
C ASP A 4 28.54 65.60 33.83
N GLU A 5 27.56 65.52 32.92
CA GLU A 5 26.62 66.58 32.48
C GLU A 5 27.01 67.78 31.57
N LYS A 6 26.06 68.07 30.64
CA LYS A 6 25.67 69.37 29.99
C LYS A 6 26.69 69.98 28.99
N LYS A 7 26.31 70.48 27.80
CA LYS A 7 25.05 71.12 27.35
C LYS A 7 24.94 71.16 25.79
N ALA A 8 23.74 71.17 25.21
CA ALA A 8 23.48 71.35 23.76
C ALA A 8 23.10 72.80 23.36
N PRO A 9 23.07 73.15 22.05
CA PRO A 9 21.79 73.58 21.43
C PRO A 9 21.64 73.31 19.89
N SER A 10 20.45 73.65 19.35
CA SER A 10 20.02 73.79 17.92
C SER A 10 20.16 72.54 17.02
N GLU A 11 19.11 71.95 16.44
CA GLU A 11 17.91 72.43 15.71
C GLU A 11 18.16 72.88 14.25
N GLU A 12 17.56 72.13 13.31
CA GLU A 12 17.02 72.65 12.05
C GLU A 12 15.70 71.90 11.73
N SER A 13 14.74 72.58 11.11
CA SER A 13 13.32 72.18 10.90
C SER A 13 13.00 72.13 9.38
N VAL A 14 11.81 71.90 8.81
CA VAL A 14 10.36 72.23 9.02
C VAL A 14 9.54 71.36 8.02
N PRO A 15 8.21 71.52 7.77
CA PRO A 15 6.99 71.37 8.59
C PRO A 15 6.14 70.11 8.25
N ALA A 16 4.97 69.99 8.92
CA ALA A 16 3.75 69.43 8.33
C ALA A 16 2.56 70.40 8.53
N SER A 17 1.62 70.46 7.58
CA SER A 17 0.42 71.34 7.54
C SER A 17 -0.42 70.95 6.29
N ASP A 18 -1.75 71.08 6.19
CA ASP A 18 -2.83 71.42 7.14
C ASP A 18 -4.17 70.75 6.69
N ALA A 19 -5.21 70.82 7.54
CA ALA A 19 -6.59 70.41 7.21
C ALA A 19 -7.45 71.62 6.71
N PRO A 20 -8.76 71.45 6.43
CA PRO A 20 -9.74 71.65 7.51
C PRO A 20 -11.00 70.74 7.46
N ASP A 21 -11.90 70.97 8.42
CA ASP A 21 -13.08 70.16 8.79
C ASP A 21 -14.32 70.31 7.90
N ASP A 22 -15.31 69.42 8.11
CA ASP A 22 -16.69 69.85 8.38
C ASP A 22 -17.44 68.83 9.28
N ALA A 23 -18.50 69.24 10.00
CA ALA A 23 -18.95 68.55 11.22
C ALA A 23 -20.44 68.13 11.30
N ALA A 24 -20.73 67.03 12.02
CA ALA A 24 -22.04 66.73 12.62
C ALA A 24 -21.95 65.70 13.77
N THR A 25 -22.59 65.96 14.92
CA THR A 25 -22.59 65.08 16.11
C THR A 25 -23.98 64.92 16.75
N SER A 26 -24.43 63.69 17.01
CA SER A 26 -25.41 63.29 18.08
C SER A 26 -25.92 61.85 17.83
N SER A 27 -26.47 61.10 18.80
CA SER A 27 -26.18 60.96 20.24
C SER A 27 -26.87 59.70 20.79
N GLU A 28 -26.14 58.89 21.56
CA GLU A 28 -26.57 58.10 22.74
C GLU A 28 -28.07 57.71 22.93
N ALA A 29 -28.37 56.38 22.92
CA ALA A 29 -29.37 55.75 23.83
C ALA A 29 -29.43 54.21 23.72
N ALA A 30 -29.69 53.53 24.83
CA ALA A 30 -30.08 52.11 24.94
C ALA A 30 -30.95 51.91 26.21
N PRO A 31 -31.50 50.72 26.55
CA PRO A 31 -31.81 49.53 25.75
C PRO A 31 -33.32 49.12 25.86
N LYS A 32 -33.76 48.09 25.11
CA LYS A 32 -34.95 47.26 25.44
C LYS A 32 -34.91 45.92 24.69
N GLY A 33 -34.81 44.80 25.42
CA GLY A 33 -34.65 43.45 24.83
C GLY A 33 -35.87 42.53 24.99
N LYS A 34 -35.76 41.27 24.52
CA LYS A 34 -36.74 40.20 24.80
C LYS A 34 -36.14 38.78 24.76
N LYS A 35 -36.05 38.18 25.96
CA LYS A 35 -36.26 36.75 26.29
C LYS A 35 -35.51 35.67 25.48
N ARG A 36 -34.45 35.11 26.10
CA ARG A 36 -34.17 33.66 26.06
C ARG A 36 -35.44 32.85 26.39
N LYS A 37 -35.58 31.64 25.84
CA LYS A 37 -36.47 30.59 26.35
C LYS A 37 -35.73 29.27 26.48
N ASN A 38 -35.56 28.79 27.71
CA ASN A 38 -35.37 27.35 27.96
C ASN A 38 -36.69 26.62 27.70
N LYS A 39 -36.61 25.33 27.35
CA LYS A 39 -37.63 24.34 27.71
C LYS A 39 -36.93 23.08 28.22
N LYS A 40 -37.45 22.47 29.28
CA LYS A 40 -36.87 21.34 30.01
C LYS A 40 -37.98 20.29 30.24
N GLN A 41 -37.60 19.00 30.28
CA GLN A 41 -38.34 17.86 30.86
C GLN A 41 -39.74 17.48 30.34
N ARG A 42 -39.83 16.27 29.75
CA ARG A 42 -40.58 15.06 30.20
C ARG A 42 -39.92 13.86 29.48
N SER A 43 -39.65 12.68 30.07
CA SER A 43 -40.53 11.64 30.68
C SER A 43 -41.43 10.97 29.63
N GLU A 44 -41.60 9.64 29.53
CA GLU A 44 -41.06 8.41 30.20
C GLU A 44 -40.50 7.44 29.11
N ALA A 45 -39.68 6.39 29.29
CA ALA A 45 -39.54 5.31 30.28
C ALA A 45 -40.67 4.24 30.24
N LYS A 46 -40.54 3.23 29.34
CA LYS A 46 -41.27 1.93 29.29
C LYS A 46 -40.84 1.12 28.05
N ASP A 47 -40.90 -0.20 28.00
CA ASP A 47 -40.64 -1.26 29.01
C ASP A 47 -40.40 -2.59 28.26
N ALA A 48 -40.00 -3.66 28.96
CA ALA A 48 -39.76 -4.97 28.36
C ALA A 48 -40.73 -6.06 28.87
N ARG A 49 -40.96 -7.07 27.99
CA ARG A 49 -41.29 -8.48 28.29
C ARG A 49 -42.69 -8.86 28.84
N ALA A 50 -43.44 -9.59 28.02
CA ALA A 50 -44.29 -10.77 28.31
C ALA A 50 -44.55 -11.47 26.94
N GLU A 51 -44.62 -12.79 26.71
CA GLU A 51 -44.94 -14.02 27.46
C GLU A 51 -46.44 -14.31 27.69
N GLY A 52 -46.86 -15.52 27.28
CA GLY A 52 -48.21 -16.11 27.38
C GLY A 52 -49.14 -15.86 26.18
N SER A 53 -50.11 -16.72 25.83
CA SER A 53 -50.29 -18.20 25.87
C SER A 53 -51.71 -18.54 25.34
N GLU A 54 -52.03 -19.84 25.15
CA GLU A 54 -53.39 -20.41 24.96
C GLU A 54 -54.13 -20.08 23.62
N ASP A 55 -55.23 -20.75 23.27
CA ASP A 55 -55.44 -22.17 22.84
C ASP A 55 -56.87 -22.25 22.22
N GLU A 56 -57.45 -23.32 21.64
CA GLU A 56 -57.18 -24.77 21.46
C GLU A 56 -57.63 -25.12 19.99
N ALA A 57 -57.91 -26.30 19.41
CA ALA A 57 -58.02 -27.77 19.69
C ALA A 57 -57.84 -28.49 18.30
N SER A 58 -58.22 -29.73 17.92
CA SER A 58 -58.77 -31.01 18.46
C SER A 58 -58.72 -32.04 17.29
N GLY A 59 -58.68 -33.37 17.42
CA GLY A 59 -58.52 -34.25 18.59
C GLY A 59 -58.78 -35.74 18.26
N ASP A 60 -58.17 -36.63 19.07
CA ASP A 60 -58.64 -37.98 19.48
C ASP A 60 -58.75 -39.20 18.50
N PRO A 61 -58.71 -40.46 19.01
CA PRO A 61 -57.80 -41.50 18.47
C PRO A 61 -58.45 -42.91 18.26
N ALA A 62 -57.88 -43.98 18.88
CA ALA A 62 -58.19 -45.44 18.82
C ALA A 62 -57.51 -46.26 17.67
N ASP A 63 -57.08 -47.53 17.84
CA ASP A 63 -56.88 -48.43 19.02
C ASP A 63 -55.88 -49.58 18.67
N ASP A 64 -55.40 -50.31 19.70
CA ASP A 64 -54.87 -51.70 19.85
C ASP A 64 -54.50 -52.59 18.61
N ASP A 65 -53.58 -53.58 18.65
CA ASP A 65 -53.37 -54.64 19.67
C ASP A 65 -51.97 -55.35 19.52
N ALA A 66 -51.64 -56.32 20.39
CA ALA A 66 -50.33 -57.05 20.47
C ALA A 66 -50.49 -58.60 20.34
N PRO A 67 -49.63 -59.56 20.83
CA PRO A 67 -48.26 -59.54 21.40
C PRO A 67 -47.33 -60.73 20.96
N ASP A 68 -46.36 -61.11 21.82
CA ASP A 68 -45.73 -62.43 22.08
C ASP A 68 -44.54 -63.05 21.28
N ASP A 69 -43.35 -62.91 21.89
CA ASP A 69 -42.55 -63.95 22.61
C ASP A 69 -41.68 -65.08 21.96
N ALA A 70 -40.52 -65.29 22.60
CA ALA A 70 -39.74 -66.52 22.86
C ALA A 70 -39.06 -67.42 21.76
N ALA A 71 -37.71 -67.42 21.83
CA ALA A 71 -36.81 -68.59 22.00
C ALA A 71 -36.48 -69.64 20.89
N LYS A 72 -35.20 -69.58 20.45
CA LYS A 72 -34.20 -70.68 20.28
C LYS A 72 -34.30 -71.76 19.17
N GLU A 73 -33.09 -72.27 18.85
CA GLU A 73 -32.76 -73.52 18.10
C GLU A 73 -33.07 -73.53 16.58
N ALA A 74 -32.27 -74.14 15.69
CA ALA A 74 -30.97 -74.82 15.81
C ALA A 74 -30.11 -74.64 14.53
N GLU A 75 -28.85 -75.11 14.55
CA GLU A 75 -27.92 -75.04 13.41
C GLU A 75 -28.29 -75.95 12.23
N SER A 76 -28.11 -75.48 10.99
CA SER A 76 -27.66 -76.34 9.88
C SER A 76 -26.85 -75.53 8.85
N LYS A 77 -25.84 -76.15 8.22
CA LYS A 77 -24.88 -75.48 7.34
C LYS A 77 -25.24 -75.64 5.86
N ALA A 78 -25.27 -74.54 5.11
CA ALA A 78 -25.12 -74.54 3.66
C ALA A 78 -24.70 -73.14 3.14
N GLU A 79 -23.41 -72.92 2.93
CA GLU A 79 -22.94 -71.93 1.93
C GLU A 79 -22.91 -72.62 0.55
N PRO A 80 -23.07 -71.88 -0.56
CA PRO A 80 -21.88 -71.26 -1.14
C PRO A 80 -22.07 -69.81 -1.63
N ASN A 81 -21.17 -68.95 -1.14
CA ASN A 81 -20.38 -68.00 -1.93
C ASN A 81 -21.11 -67.01 -2.88
N ALA A 82 -21.25 -65.77 -2.45
CA ALA A 82 -21.35 -64.59 -3.31
C ALA A 82 -20.23 -63.60 -2.93
N GLU A 83 -19.42 -63.18 -3.90
CA GLU A 83 -18.15 -62.51 -3.65
C GLU A 83 -18.29 -61.11 -3.04
N SER A 84 -18.04 -60.98 -1.73
CA SER A 84 -17.83 -59.69 -1.09
C SER A 84 -16.49 -59.10 -1.57
N LYS A 85 -16.55 -58.06 -2.42
CA LYS A 85 -15.37 -57.29 -2.83
C LYS A 85 -14.58 -56.84 -1.58
N PRO A 86 -13.23 -56.93 -1.59
CA PRO A 86 -12.42 -56.35 -0.52
C PRO A 86 -12.76 -54.88 -0.36
N THR A 87 -13.02 -54.44 0.86
CA THR A 87 -13.08 -53.01 1.16
C THR A 87 -11.66 -52.46 0.97
N GLU A 88 -11.47 -51.56 0.01
CA GLU A 88 -10.20 -50.86 -0.11
C GLU A 88 -9.99 -50.05 1.17
N GLU A 89 -9.01 -50.47 2.00
CA GLU A 89 -8.50 -49.62 3.06
C GLU A 89 -8.04 -48.32 2.42
N SER A 90 -8.73 -47.22 2.74
CA SER A 90 -8.32 -45.90 2.29
C SER A 90 -6.97 -45.60 2.93
N LYS A 91 -5.89 -45.86 2.18
CA LYS A 91 -4.53 -45.49 2.55
C LYS A 91 -4.53 -43.99 2.77
N ARG A 92 -4.59 -43.59 4.05
CA ARG A 92 -4.28 -42.24 4.51
C ARG A 92 -2.97 -41.87 3.80
N PRO A 93 -2.92 -40.77 3.02
CA PRO A 93 -1.72 -40.42 2.28
C PRO A 93 -0.55 -40.37 3.26
N GLU A 94 0.51 -41.10 2.93
CA GLU A 94 1.72 -41.15 3.76
C GLU A 94 2.20 -39.70 3.98
N PRO A 95 2.57 -39.32 5.21
CA PRO A 95 3.11 -37.98 5.45
C PRO A 95 4.29 -37.78 4.49
N PRO A 96 4.41 -36.59 3.86
CA PRO A 96 5.51 -36.33 2.93
C PRO A 96 6.84 -36.65 3.62
N PRO A 97 7.79 -37.31 2.93
CA PRO A 97 8.99 -37.84 3.55
C PRO A 97 9.70 -36.74 4.33
N GLU A 98 10.01 -37.01 5.60
CA GLU A 98 10.52 -36.02 6.54
C GLU A 98 11.79 -35.36 5.96
N ALA A 99 11.68 -34.07 5.65
CA ALA A 99 12.71 -33.35 4.90
C ALA A 99 14.04 -33.43 5.65
N ALA A 100 15.07 -33.94 4.99
CA ALA A 100 16.33 -34.29 5.63
C ALA A 100 16.89 -33.10 6.43
N PRO A 101 17.33 -33.31 7.68
CA PRO A 101 17.63 -32.21 8.61
C PRO A 101 18.70 -31.29 8.02
N LEU A 102 18.24 -30.09 7.63
CA LEU A 102 19.00 -29.12 6.85
C LEU A 102 20.34 -28.78 7.52
N PRO A 103 21.49 -28.83 6.79
CA PRO A 103 22.81 -28.79 7.40
C PRO A 103 23.10 -27.50 8.19
N PRO A 104 24.00 -27.54 9.18
CA PRO A 104 24.31 -26.39 10.03
C PRO A 104 24.91 -25.23 9.23
N ILE A 105 24.47 -24.01 9.55
CA ILE A 105 24.84 -22.77 8.84
C ILE A 105 26.38 -22.63 8.78
N PRO A 106 26.99 -22.55 7.57
CA PRO A 106 28.43 -22.41 7.41
C PRO A 106 29.00 -21.18 8.13
N ARG A 107 30.22 -21.31 8.70
CA ARG A 107 30.92 -20.18 9.34
C ARG A 107 31.16 -19.01 8.37
N SER A 108 31.44 -19.31 7.09
CA SER A 108 31.58 -18.32 6.03
C SER A 108 30.31 -17.51 5.81
N GLN A 109 29.13 -18.17 5.76
CA GLN A 109 27.84 -17.49 5.65
C GLN A 109 27.56 -16.60 6.85
N ARG A 110 27.81 -17.08 8.08
CA ARG A 110 27.64 -16.26 9.30
C ARG A 110 28.53 -15.02 9.30
N ILE A 111 29.79 -15.15 8.86
CA ILE A 111 30.71 -14.02 8.75
C ILE A 111 30.25 -13.04 7.67
N ARG A 112 29.86 -13.52 6.48
CA ARG A 112 29.34 -12.69 5.38
C ARG A 112 28.08 -11.93 5.81
N GLY A 113 27.10 -12.63 6.35
CA GLY A 113 25.86 -12.04 6.86
C GLY A 113 26.11 -11.03 7.98
N GLY A 114 26.98 -11.36 8.95
CA GLY A 114 27.36 -10.44 10.02
C GLY A 114 28.03 -9.16 9.53
N VAL A 115 28.91 -9.25 8.52
CA VAL A 115 29.55 -8.08 7.89
C VAL A 115 28.53 -7.25 7.11
N LEU A 116 27.65 -7.88 6.32
CA LEU A 116 26.60 -7.17 5.57
C LEU A 116 25.57 -6.50 6.51
N ALA A 117 25.20 -7.18 7.60
CA ALA A 117 24.32 -6.63 8.63
C ALA A 117 24.96 -5.39 9.28
N ALA A 118 26.23 -5.49 9.70
CA ALA A 118 26.96 -4.38 10.31
C ALA A 118 27.12 -3.19 9.34
N LEU A 119 27.51 -3.44 8.09
CA LEU A 119 27.68 -2.38 7.08
C LEU A 119 26.35 -1.70 6.71
N GLY A 120 25.28 -2.47 6.52
CA GLY A 120 23.96 -1.93 6.21
C GLY A 120 23.38 -1.11 7.35
N LEU A 121 23.36 -1.67 8.58
CA LEU A 121 22.86 -0.97 9.76
C LEU A 121 23.70 0.27 10.13
N LEU A 122 25.03 0.21 9.97
CA LEU A 122 25.89 1.38 10.14
C LEU A 122 25.61 2.43 9.06
N GLY A 123 25.39 2.03 7.80
CA GLY A 123 24.99 2.93 6.73
C GLY A 123 23.68 3.65 7.02
N THR A 124 22.63 2.92 7.43
CA THR A 124 21.34 3.51 7.82
C THR A 124 21.48 4.42 9.05
N PHE A 125 22.27 4.01 10.05
CA PHE A 125 22.56 4.86 11.23
C PHE A 125 23.28 6.16 10.86
N LEU A 126 24.29 6.10 9.97
CA LEU A 126 25.02 7.30 9.53
C LEU A 126 24.16 8.25 8.70
N LEU A 127 23.21 7.73 7.93
CA LEU A 127 22.19 8.53 7.24
C LEU A 127 21.22 9.19 8.25
N MET A 128 20.74 8.45 9.25
CA MET A 128 19.86 8.98 10.30
C MET A 128 20.56 9.92 11.30
N ALA A 129 21.89 9.85 11.39
CA ALA A 129 22.71 10.75 12.21
C ALA A 129 23.19 12.00 11.43
N HIS A 130 22.82 12.13 10.15
CA HIS A 130 23.12 13.30 9.33
C HIS A 130 22.10 14.41 9.64
N ALA A 131 22.57 15.60 10.01
CA ALA A 131 21.71 16.69 10.49
C ALA A 131 20.98 17.47 9.37
N GLU A 132 21.31 17.22 8.11
CA GLU A 132 20.71 17.85 6.92
C GLU A 132 20.08 16.78 6.02
N GLN A 133 19.02 17.12 5.30
CA GLN A 133 18.38 16.18 4.38
C GLN A 133 19.24 16.01 3.11
N LEU A 134 19.69 14.78 2.88
CA LEU A 134 20.45 14.43 1.67
C LEU A 134 19.52 14.29 0.45
N PRO A 135 19.89 14.83 -0.72
CA PRO A 135 19.16 14.57 -1.97
C PRO A 135 19.02 13.07 -2.22
N HIS A 136 17.81 12.62 -2.53
CA HIS A 136 17.46 11.19 -2.67
C HIS A 136 17.74 10.34 -1.41
N GLY A 137 17.79 10.94 -0.21
CA GLY A 137 18.12 10.28 1.05
C GLY A 137 17.35 8.99 1.32
N ALA A 138 16.05 8.96 0.97
CA ALA A 138 15.21 7.76 1.09
C ALA A 138 15.69 6.57 0.23
N LEU A 139 16.30 6.79 -0.95
CA LEU A 139 16.88 5.71 -1.76
C LEU A 139 18.15 5.14 -1.11
N PHE A 140 19.04 5.99 -0.58
CA PHE A 140 20.23 5.53 0.14
C PHE A 140 19.85 4.83 1.45
N GLY A 141 18.83 5.31 2.15
CA GLY A 141 18.22 4.66 3.30
C GLY A 141 17.69 3.27 2.95
N LEU A 142 16.90 3.15 1.89
CA LEU A 142 16.38 1.86 1.41
C LEU A 142 17.50 0.88 1.03
N VAL A 143 18.53 1.32 0.30
CA VAL A 143 19.66 0.46 -0.11
C VAL A 143 20.46 -0.03 1.11
N THR A 144 20.81 0.86 2.05
CA THR A 144 21.55 0.46 3.27
C THR A 144 20.72 -0.47 4.15
N LEU A 145 19.41 -0.20 4.31
CA LEU A 145 18.49 -1.04 5.05
C LEU A 145 18.33 -2.43 4.40
N LEU A 146 18.20 -2.51 3.08
CA LEU A 146 18.12 -3.79 2.35
C LEU A 146 19.40 -4.62 2.50
N VAL A 147 20.59 -4.00 2.46
CA VAL A 147 21.87 -4.67 2.74
C VAL A 147 21.92 -5.18 4.19
N GLY A 148 21.45 -4.36 5.14
CA GLY A 148 21.40 -4.74 6.56
C GLY A 148 20.46 -5.92 6.83
N VAL A 149 19.24 -5.86 6.30
CA VAL A 149 18.24 -6.93 6.39
C VAL A 149 18.72 -8.20 5.70
N HIS A 150 19.28 -8.11 4.48
CA HIS A 150 19.86 -9.27 3.79
C HIS A 150 20.98 -9.91 4.61
N GLY A 151 21.87 -9.11 5.20
CA GLY A 151 22.91 -9.60 6.10
C GLY A 151 22.36 -10.30 7.36
N LEU A 152 21.31 -9.77 7.98
CA LEU A 152 20.63 -10.41 9.11
C LEU A 152 19.98 -11.75 8.72
N LEU A 153 19.37 -11.83 7.53
CA LEU A 153 18.77 -13.05 7.00
C LEU A 153 19.84 -14.11 6.62
N GLU A 154 21.03 -13.70 6.18
CA GLU A 154 22.18 -14.61 6.02
C GLU A 154 22.75 -15.08 7.36
N LEU A 155 22.94 -14.15 8.32
CA LEU A 155 23.52 -14.40 9.64
C LEU A 155 22.68 -15.41 10.44
N THR A 156 21.35 -15.28 10.36
CA THR A 156 20.37 -16.20 10.97
C THR A 156 20.20 -17.50 10.19
N GLY A 157 20.68 -17.58 8.94
CA GLY A 157 20.52 -18.74 8.06
C GLY A 157 19.11 -18.87 7.46
N LEU A 158 18.31 -17.80 7.45
CA LEU A 158 17.02 -17.76 6.74
C LEU A 158 17.21 -17.73 5.22
N LEU A 159 18.28 -17.08 4.73
CA LEU A 159 18.75 -17.16 3.34
C LEU A 159 19.81 -18.25 3.17
N ARG A 160 19.52 -19.45 3.66
CA ARG A 160 20.35 -20.64 3.42
C ARG A 160 20.15 -21.18 2.01
N GLU A 161 21.21 -21.67 1.41
CA GLU A 161 21.11 -22.50 0.20
C GLU A 161 20.50 -23.86 0.60
N ASP A 162 19.43 -24.21 -0.08
CA ASP A 162 18.74 -25.50 -0.01
C ASP A 162 19.01 -26.23 -1.34
N PRO A 163 19.53 -27.47 -1.34
CA PRO A 163 19.83 -28.21 -2.57
C PRO A 163 18.65 -28.36 -3.53
N ASP A 164 17.41 -28.38 -3.02
CA ASP A 164 16.18 -28.53 -3.82
C ASP A 164 15.54 -27.16 -4.19
N ALA A 165 16.14 -26.04 -3.76
CA ALA A 165 15.66 -24.71 -4.14
C ALA A 165 15.90 -24.43 -5.64
N ARG A 166 14.82 -24.17 -6.36
CA ARG A 166 14.87 -23.67 -7.74
C ARG A 166 15.61 -22.34 -7.77
N SER A 167 16.56 -22.19 -8.69
CA SER A 167 17.24 -20.91 -8.87
C SER A 167 16.23 -19.82 -9.23
N TRP A 168 16.46 -18.59 -8.74
CA TRP A 168 15.76 -17.40 -9.22
C TRP A 168 15.73 -17.32 -10.77
N ARG A 169 16.82 -17.77 -11.42
CA ARG A 169 16.96 -17.80 -12.89
C ARG A 169 16.03 -18.80 -13.59
N ASP A 170 15.48 -19.76 -12.87
CA ASP A 170 14.58 -20.82 -13.36
C ASP A 170 13.10 -20.53 -13.02
N THR A 171 12.82 -19.38 -12.40
CA THR A 171 11.45 -18.91 -12.06
C THR A 171 10.76 -18.26 -13.27
N VAL A 172 9.75 -17.41 -13.05
CA VAL A 172 9.09 -16.60 -14.10
C VAL A 172 10.09 -15.72 -14.89
N LEU A 173 11.23 -15.42 -14.27
CA LEU A 173 12.40 -14.76 -14.87
C LEU A 173 13.02 -15.50 -16.08
N SER A 174 12.85 -16.83 -16.13
CA SER A 174 13.55 -17.71 -17.06
C SER A 174 13.10 -17.53 -18.50
N GLY A 175 13.94 -18.04 -19.42
CA GLY A 175 13.52 -18.28 -20.79
C GLY A 175 12.71 -19.56 -20.89
N LEU A 176 11.60 -19.55 -21.62
CA LEU A 176 10.86 -20.77 -21.96
C LEU A 176 11.70 -21.66 -22.89
N GLU A 177 11.39 -22.96 -22.95
CA GLU A 177 12.02 -23.87 -23.91
C GLU A 177 11.84 -23.37 -25.35
N GLY A 178 12.93 -23.34 -26.12
CA GLY A 178 12.96 -22.77 -27.47
C GLY A 178 12.79 -21.24 -27.54
N GLU A 179 12.85 -20.50 -26.43
CA GLU A 179 12.73 -19.04 -26.43
C GLU A 179 14.05 -18.32 -26.72
N ALA A 180 14.05 -17.56 -27.81
CA ALA A 180 15.16 -16.71 -28.23
C ALA A 180 15.50 -15.66 -27.16
N THR A 181 16.80 -15.38 -26.98
CA THR A 181 17.31 -14.57 -25.85
C THR A 181 16.64 -13.20 -25.72
N TRP A 182 16.33 -12.54 -26.84
CA TRP A 182 15.68 -11.23 -26.88
C TRP A 182 14.20 -11.23 -26.43
N GLN A 183 13.55 -12.39 -26.37
CA GLN A 183 12.18 -12.54 -25.86
C GLN A 183 12.12 -12.82 -24.36
N ARG A 184 13.27 -12.97 -23.68
CA ARG A 184 13.32 -13.32 -22.26
C ARG A 184 13.04 -12.08 -21.39
N PRO A 185 12.26 -12.20 -20.28
CA PRO A 185 11.88 -11.03 -19.48
C PRO A 185 13.07 -10.31 -18.85
N VAL A 186 14.18 -11.01 -18.57
CA VAL A 186 15.42 -10.38 -18.09
C VAL A 186 15.98 -9.38 -19.10
N VAL A 187 15.94 -9.70 -20.40
CA VAL A 187 16.46 -8.81 -21.46
C VAL A 187 15.51 -7.63 -21.68
N GLY A 188 14.21 -7.90 -21.84
CA GLY A 188 13.20 -6.84 -21.96
C GLY A 188 13.16 -5.93 -20.74
N GLY A 189 13.27 -6.49 -19.52
CA GLY A 189 13.30 -5.76 -18.26
C GLY A 189 14.56 -4.92 -18.07
N SER A 190 15.75 -5.47 -18.34
CA SER A 190 16.99 -4.69 -18.27
C SER A 190 17.00 -3.54 -19.28
N LEU A 191 16.48 -3.78 -20.49
CA LEU A 191 16.30 -2.75 -21.50
C LEU A 191 15.27 -1.69 -21.06
N ALA A 192 14.14 -2.10 -20.49
CA ALA A 192 13.12 -1.20 -19.97
C ALA A 192 13.66 -0.30 -18.84
N THR A 193 14.38 -0.87 -17.87
CA THR A 193 15.06 -0.11 -16.81
C THR A 193 16.09 0.87 -17.38
N ALA A 194 16.90 0.44 -18.35
CA ALA A 194 17.86 1.32 -19.00
C ALA A 194 17.19 2.49 -19.75
N ILE A 195 16.08 2.23 -20.45
CA ILE A 195 15.31 3.28 -21.15
C ILE A 195 14.75 4.31 -20.16
N VAL A 196 14.15 3.87 -19.04
CA VAL A 196 13.61 4.81 -18.03
C VAL A 196 14.73 5.64 -17.39
N LEU A 197 15.85 5.02 -17.01
CA LEU A 197 16.99 5.74 -16.42
C LEU A 197 17.62 6.74 -17.41
N ILE A 198 17.78 6.35 -18.68
CA ILE A 198 18.31 7.24 -19.73
C ILE A 198 17.33 8.38 -20.04
N GLY A 199 16.01 8.12 -20.02
CA GLY A 199 14.97 9.15 -20.14
C GLY A 199 15.07 10.18 -19.02
N ALA A 200 14.98 9.72 -17.76
CA ALA A 200 15.00 10.57 -16.57
C ALA A 200 16.28 11.41 -16.45
N VAL A 201 17.46 10.80 -16.66
CA VAL A 201 18.76 11.47 -16.48
C VAL A 201 19.19 12.28 -17.71
N GLY A 202 18.87 11.80 -18.92
CA GLY A 202 19.39 12.37 -20.17
C GLY A 202 18.45 13.35 -20.88
N PHE A 203 17.14 13.25 -20.66
CA PHE A 203 16.13 14.01 -21.43
C PHE A 203 15.07 14.71 -20.56
N GLY A 204 15.07 14.48 -19.24
CA GLY A 204 14.20 15.17 -18.28
C GLY A 204 12.73 14.76 -18.35
N TYR A 205 11.89 15.51 -17.63
CA TYR A 205 10.49 15.13 -17.37
C TYR A 205 9.63 15.00 -18.63
N GLU A 206 9.75 15.96 -19.57
CA GLU A 206 9.00 15.95 -20.84
C GLU A 206 9.20 14.68 -21.68
N ALA A 207 10.35 13.99 -21.51
CA ALA A 207 10.64 12.74 -22.19
C ALA A 207 10.11 11.50 -21.46
N MET A 208 9.70 11.60 -20.19
CA MET A 208 9.24 10.46 -19.39
C MET A 208 8.03 9.73 -19.97
N PRO A 209 6.98 10.38 -20.52
CA PRO A 209 5.88 9.69 -21.19
C PRO A 209 6.36 8.76 -22.32
N VAL A 210 7.33 9.23 -23.12
CA VAL A 210 7.91 8.48 -24.24
C VAL A 210 8.85 7.38 -23.74
N ALA A 211 9.69 7.67 -22.75
CA ALA A 211 10.61 6.70 -22.14
C ALA A 211 9.84 5.54 -21.47
N ILE A 212 8.78 5.84 -20.72
CA ILE A 212 7.89 4.83 -20.12
C ILE A 212 7.22 4.00 -21.23
N GLY A 213 6.69 4.63 -22.28
CA GLY A 213 6.09 3.92 -23.42
C GLY A 213 7.08 2.99 -24.15
N LEU A 214 8.32 3.44 -24.37
CA LEU A 214 9.39 2.64 -24.97
C LEU A 214 9.86 1.49 -24.04
N ALA A 215 9.91 1.73 -22.73
CA ALA A 215 10.24 0.72 -21.74
C ALA A 215 9.17 -0.39 -21.66
N LEU A 216 7.89 -0.02 -21.73
CA LEU A 216 6.78 -0.97 -21.83
C LEU A 216 6.80 -1.72 -23.19
N ALA A 217 7.16 -1.03 -24.29
CA ALA A 217 7.34 -1.66 -25.59
C ALA A 217 8.47 -2.72 -25.59
N ALA A 218 9.57 -2.47 -24.87
CA ALA A 218 10.68 -3.43 -24.70
C ALA A 218 10.25 -4.72 -23.98
N LEU A 219 9.17 -4.70 -23.20
CA LEU A 219 8.60 -5.89 -22.55
C LEU A 219 7.63 -6.68 -23.44
N VAL A 220 7.07 -6.10 -24.50
CA VAL A 220 6.06 -6.73 -25.38
C VAL A 220 6.49 -8.12 -25.90
N PRO A 221 7.72 -8.36 -26.40
CA PRO A 221 8.14 -9.68 -26.85
C PRO A 221 8.04 -10.78 -25.79
N ALA A 222 8.39 -10.45 -24.54
CA ALA A 222 8.29 -11.37 -23.40
C ALA A 222 6.84 -11.53 -22.92
N ALA A 223 6.06 -10.45 -22.99
CA ALA A 223 4.66 -10.35 -22.58
C ALA A 223 3.74 -11.21 -23.44
N LEU A 224 3.92 -11.21 -24.77
CA LEU A 224 3.13 -12.03 -25.70
C LEU A 224 3.20 -13.54 -25.40
N ARG A 225 4.27 -14.01 -24.75
CA ARG A 225 4.45 -15.40 -24.32
C ARG A 225 4.06 -15.65 -22.85
N ARG A 226 3.72 -14.61 -22.09
CA ARG A 226 3.49 -14.64 -20.63
C ARG A 226 2.25 -13.80 -20.25
N PRO A 227 1.04 -14.38 -20.15
CA PRO A 227 -0.21 -13.62 -19.99
C PRO A 227 -0.29 -12.71 -18.75
N GLY A 228 0.45 -12.99 -17.66
CA GLY A 228 0.54 -12.06 -16.52
C GLY A 228 1.40 -10.83 -16.81
N LEU A 229 2.48 -10.98 -17.58
CA LEU A 229 3.29 -9.87 -18.05
C LEU A 229 2.55 -9.08 -19.16
N LEU A 230 1.70 -9.74 -19.95
CA LEU A 230 0.78 -9.06 -20.87
C LEU A 230 -0.20 -8.14 -20.13
N VAL A 231 -0.79 -8.58 -19.01
CA VAL A 231 -1.62 -7.72 -18.15
C VAL A 231 -0.80 -6.54 -17.62
N PHE A 232 0.40 -6.78 -17.07
CA PHE A 232 1.28 -5.70 -16.60
C PHE A 232 1.59 -4.68 -17.69
N VAL A 233 1.95 -5.12 -18.90
CA VAL A 233 2.31 -4.21 -20.01
C VAL A 233 1.09 -3.41 -20.50
N VAL A 234 -0.08 -4.04 -20.67
CA VAL A 234 -1.29 -3.35 -21.14
C VAL A 234 -1.80 -2.34 -20.12
N VAL A 235 -1.82 -2.69 -18.83
CA VAL A 235 -2.25 -1.77 -17.75
C VAL A 235 -1.18 -0.69 -17.51
N GLY A 236 0.10 -1.04 -17.64
CA GLY A 236 1.20 -0.09 -17.60
C GLY A 236 1.10 0.97 -18.70
N PHE A 237 0.76 0.57 -19.94
CA PHE A 237 0.50 1.50 -21.05
C PHE A 237 -0.71 2.40 -20.80
N LEU A 238 -1.71 1.91 -20.07
CA LEU A 238 -2.92 2.65 -19.76
C LEU A 238 -2.70 3.72 -18.67
N TYR A 239 -1.86 3.44 -17.66
CA TYR A 239 -1.71 4.32 -16.50
C TYR A 239 -0.40 5.13 -16.44
N LEU A 240 0.75 4.54 -16.82
CA LEU A 240 2.06 5.10 -16.47
C LEU A 240 2.55 6.26 -17.36
N PRO A 241 2.32 6.29 -18.70
CA PRO A 241 2.88 7.35 -19.55
C PRO A 241 2.37 8.76 -19.25
N LEU A 242 1.12 8.92 -18.81
CA LEU A 242 0.48 10.22 -18.62
C LEU A 242 0.23 10.59 -17.13
N LEU A 243 0.77 9.78 -16.20
CA LEU A 243 0.49 9.83 -14.76
C LEU A 243 0.61 11.23 -14.13
N GLY A 244 1.57 12.04 -14.58
CA GLY A 244 1.78 13.41 -14.10
C GLY A 244 1.76 14.46 -15.22
N THR A 245 1.06 14.24 -16.33
CA THR A 245 0.92 15.26 -17.40
C THR A 245 -0.27 16.19 -17.18
N PHE A 246 -0.99 16.02 -16.06
CA PHE A 246 -2.09 16.86 -15.60
C PHE A 246 -1.95 17.05 -14.09
N SER A 247 -2.36 18.21 -13.58
CA SER A 247 -2.12 18.54 -12.18
C SER A 247 -3.00 17.76 -11.20
N LEU A 248 -2.80 17.95 -9.89
CA LEU A 248 -3.66 17.34 -8.87
C LEU A 248 -5.08 17.88 -9.00
N TRP A 249 -6.06 16.98 -9.08
CA TRP A 249 -7.43 17.27 -9.47
C TRP A 249 -8.46 16.77 -8.45
N ASP A 250 -8.12 15.73 -7.69
CA ASP A 250 -8.95 15.20 -6.61
C ASP A 250 -8.58 15.86 -5.25
N PRO A 251 -9.54 16.16 -4.37
CA PRO A 251 -9.27 16.78 -3.07
C PRO A 251 -8.38 15.94 -2.13
N TRP A 252 -8.31 14.62 -2.31
CA TRP A 252 -7.46 13.75 -1.50
C TRP A 252 -6.02 13.70 -2.00
N GLU A 253 -5.78 13.77 -3.33
CA GLU A 253 -4.43 13.91 -3.90
C GLU A 253 -3.70 15.14 -3.31
N THR A 254 -4.38 16.30 -3.33
CA THR A 254 -3.81 17.55 -2.81
C THR A 254 -3.64 17.53 -1.29
N HIS A 255 -4.60 16.98 -0.55
CA HIS A 255 -4.57 16.90 0.91
C HIS A 255 -3.49 15.93 1.40
N TYR A 256 -3.42 14.72 0.85
CA TYR A 256 -2.44 13.72 1.27
C TYR A 256 -1.03 14.08 0.82
N GLY A 257 -0.87 14.59 -0.41
CA GLY A 257 0.40 15.09 -0.92
C GLY A 257 0.97 16.24 -0.08
N GLU A 258 0.13 17.14 0.44
CA GLU A 258 0.56 18.20 1.38
C GLU A 258 0.97 17.65 2.75
N VAL A 259 0.26 16.64 3.28
CA VAL A 259 0.67 15.95 4.53
C VAL A 259 1.99 15.20 4.33
N ALA A 260 2.22 14.61 3.16
CA ALA A 260 3.49 13.97 2.79
C ALA A 260 4.62 14.98 2.56
N ARG A 261 4.32 16.16 1.99
CA ARG A 261 5.27 17.28 1.87
C ARG A 261 5.67 17.83 3.24
N GLU A 262 4.71 18.03 4.15
CA GLU A 262 4.98 18.46 5.53
C GLU A 262 5.75 17.41 6.34
N MET A 263 5.51 16.11 6.12
CA MET A 263 6.31 15.05 6.73
C MET A 263 7.80 15.18 6.39
N ILE A 264 8.12 15.55 5.14
CA ILE A 264 9.50 15.82 4.70
C ILE A 264 9.98 17.18 5.22
N SER A 265 9.23 18.27 5.03
CA SER A 265 9.67 19.64 5.35
C SER A 265 9.99 19.84 6.85
N ARG A 266 9.35 19.05 7.71
CA ARG A 266 9.50 19.08 9.18
C ARG A 266 10.45 17.99 9.73
N ASP A 267 10.82 17.03 8.89
CA ASP A 267 11.47 15.76 9.25
C ASP A 267 10.72 14.93 10.33
N ASP A 268 9.40 15.12 10.47
CA ASP A 268 8.56 14.39 11.43
C ASP A 268 7.77 13.28 10.74
N TRP A 269 8.41 12.11 10.63
CA TRP A 269 7.84 10.89 10.04
C TRP A 269 6.79 10.18 10.93
N ILE A 270 6.28 10.83 11.98
CA ILE A 270 5.31 10.25 12.94
C ILE A 270 4.09 11.18 13.13
N SER A 271 4.30 12.46 13.40
CA SER A 271 3.22 13.42 13.71
C SER A 271 2.64 14.02 12.43
N LEU A 272 1.56 13.42 11.94
CA LEU A 272 0.87 13.89 10.74
C LEU A 272 0.38 15.34 10.90
N TRP A 273 0.82 16.21 9.98
CA TRP A 273 0.53 17.64 9.98
C TRP A 273 -0.12 18.05 8.65
N TRP A 274 -1.15 18.92 8.71
CA TRP A 274 -1.76 19.51 7.53
C TRP A 274 -1.81 21.04 7.64
N ALA A 275 -0.95 21.72 6.88
CA ALA A 275 -0.92 23.16 6.64
C ALA A 275 -1.26 24.01 7.89
N GLN A 276 -2.34 24.80 7.87
CA GLN A 276 -2.78 25.65 8.97
C GLN A 276 -3.76 24.97 9.95
N GLU A 277 -4.26 23.77 9.65
CA GLU A 277 -5.19 23.03 10.53
C GLU A 277 -4.48 22.17 11.58
N ASN A 278 -3.14 22.09 11.54
CA ASN A 278 -2.27 21.43 12.49
C ASN A 278 -2.36 19.89 12.41
N TRP A 279 -2.95 19.21 13.40
CA TRP A 279 -2.76 17.78 13.64
C TRP A 279 -3.74 16.89 12.85
N PHE A 280 -3.23 16.10 11.89
CA PHE A 280 -4.05 15.32 10.96
C PHE A 280 -4.12 13.81 11.30
N TRP A 281 -4.99 13.43 12.25
CA TRP A 281 -5.10 12.04 12.73
C TRP A 281 -6.26 11.23 12.12
N SER A 282 -6.77 11.60 10.94
CA SER A 282 -7.97 10.96 10.35
C SER A 282 -7.71 9.71 9.50
N LYS A 283 -6.44 9.38 9.21
CA LYS A 283 -6.00 8.29 8.32
C LYS A 283 -4.80 7.54 8.91
N PRO A 284 -4.60 6.25 8.59
CA PRO A 284 -3.38 5.52 8.98
C PRO A 284 -2.16 6.02 8.20
N ILE A 285 -0.99 5.98 8.83
CA ILE A 285 0.23 6.66 8.34
C ILE A 285 0.81 6.12 7.01
N LEU A 286 0.47 4.89 6.62
CA LEU A 286 1.10 4.18 5.49
C LEU A 286 0.98 4.92 4.14
N ILE A 287 -0.11 5.65 3.90
CA ILE A 287 -0.30 6.40 2.66
C ILE A 287 0.71 7.56 2.56
N PHE A 288 0.82 8.38 3.62
CA PHE A 288 1.78 9.49 3.70
C PHE A 288 3.23 8.99 3.71
N TRP A 289 3.55 7.88 4.38
CA TRP A 289 4.86 7.24 4.25
C TRP A 289 5.18 6.82 2.82
N SER A 290 4.19 6.35 2.05
CA SER A 290 4.41 5.92 0.67
C SER A 290 4.63 7.10 -0.28
N GLU A 291 3.89 8.20 -0.10
CA GLU A 291 4.01 9.45 -0.87
C GLU A 291 5.27 10.24 -0.48
N ALA A 292 5.59 10.34 0.82
CA ALA A 292 6.81 10.97 1.31
C ALA A 292 8.06 10.17 0.90
N PHE A 293 7.97 8.83 0.86
CA PHE A 293 9.03 8.01 0.29
C PHE A 293 9.28 8.33 -1.19
N THR A 294 8.24 8.43 -2.03
CA THR A 294 8.44 8.71 -3.47
C THR A 294 8.87 10.15 -3.73
N LEU A 295 8.31 11.15 -3.03
CA LEU A 295 8.78 12.54 -3.06
C LEU A 295 10.27 12.64 -2.71
N SER A 296 10.68 12.09 -1.56
CA SER A 296 12.08 12.10 -1.10
C SER A 296 13.01 11.29 -2.03
N ALA A 297 12.59 10.11 -2.46
CA ALA A 297 13.38 9.24 -3.34
C ALA A 297 13.66 9.89 -4.70
N LEU A 298 12.67 10.59 -5.26
CA LEU A 298 12.79 11.28 -6.54
C LEU A 298 13.47 12.66 -6.41
N GLY A 299 13.72 13.13 -5.19
CA GLY A 299 14.40 14.40 -4.93
C GLY A 299 13.51 15.61 -5.21
N VAL A 300 12.20 15.49 -4.99
CA VAL A 300 11.26 16.61 -5.11
C VAL A 300 11.55 17.59 -3.97
N ASP A 301 11.82 18.85 -4.31
CA ASP A 301 11.98 19.91 -3.30
C ASP A 301 10.64 20.17 -2.61
N CYS A 302 10.62 19.92 -1.29
CA CYS A 302 9.46 20.01 -0.43
C CYS A 302 9.53 21.21 0.55
N SER A 303 10.56 22.06 0.42
CA SER A 303 10.74 23.23 1.28
C SER A 303 9.61 24.27 1.07
N PRO A 304 9.29 25.13 2.06
CA PRO A 304 8.10 25.99 2.00
C PRO A 304 8.09 27.01 0.84
N ASP A 305 9.26 27.42 0.36
CA ASP A 305 9.44 28.36 -0.76
C ASP A 305 9.68 27.63 -2.11
N ALA A 306 9.62 26.29 -2.12
CA ALA A 306 9.84 25.49 -3.32
C ALA A 306 8.67 25.61 -4.30
N ASN A 307 9.02 25.68 -5.59
CA ASN A 307 8.08 25.46 -6.69
C ASN A 307 8.54 24.23 -7.49
N PRO A 308 8.36 23.00 -6.95
CA PRO A 308 8.86 21.79 -7.59
C PRO A 308 8.18 21.57 -8.95
N ALA A 309 8.98 21.28 -9.96
CA ALA A 309 8.45 20.91 -11.27
C ALA A 309 7.90 19.48 -11.23
N HIS A 310 6.58 19.35 -11.42
CA HIS A 310 5.84 18.09 -11.61
C HIS A 310 5.82 17.10 -10.42
N PRO A 311 5.44 17.53 -9.20
CA PRO A 311 5.29 16.63 -8.05
C PRO A 311 4.20 15.57 -8.24
N GLU A 312 3.28 15.74 -9.20
CA GLU A 312 2.14 14.84 -9.42
C GLU A 312 2.57 13.41 -9.73
N TRP A 313 3.65 13.23 -10.50
CA TRP A 313 4.18 11.89 -10.78
C TRP A 313 4.70 11.21 -9.51
N ALA A 314 5.33 11.96 -8.60
CA ALA A 314 5.84 11.43 -7.35
C ALA A 314 4.73 11.04 -6.37
N ILE A 315 3.68 11.87 -6.26
CA ILE A 315 2.53 11.63 -5.37
C ILE A 315 1.67 10.45 -5.87
N ARG A 316 1.49 10.30 -7.18
CA ARG A 316 0.67 9.22 -7.76
C ARG A 316 1.39 7.87 -7.89
N LEU A 317 2.73 7.86 -7.90
CA LEU A 317 3.53 6.64 -8.09
C LEU A 317 3.20 5.49 -7.10
N PRO A 318 2.96 5.72 -5.78
CA PRO A 318 2.54 4.66 -4.88
C PRO A 318 1.17 4.07 -5.26
N VAL A 319 0.18 4.94 -5.53
CA VAL A 319 -1.20 4.55 -5.82
C VAL A 319 -1.29 3.72 -7.11
N VAL A 320 -0.59 4.13 -8.17
CA VAL A 320 -0.57 3.37 -9.43
C VAL A 320 0.15 2.03 -9.30
N MET A 321 1.22 1.96 -8.49
CA MET A 321 1.92 0.70 -8.25
C MET A 321 1.08 -0.28 -7.41
N PHE A 322 0.35 0.21 -6.39
CA PHE A 322 -0.63 -0.60 -5.66
C PHE A 322 -1.80 -1.05 -6.54
N SER A 323 -2.28 -0.19 -7.45
CA SER A 323 -3.39 -0.50 -8.36
C SER A 323 -3.01 -1.52 -9.43
N ILE A 324 -1.81 -1.41 -10.02
CA ILE A 324 -1.22 -2.43 -10.90
C ILE A 324 -1.05 -3.76 -10.14
N ALA A 325 -0.56 -3.72 -8.89
CA ALA A 325 -0.44 -4.92 -8.06
C ALA A 325 -1.81 -5.57 -7.78
N ALA A 326 -2.86 -4.79 -7.48
CA ALA A 326 -4.21 -5.28 -7.27
C ALA A 326 -4.78 -5.96 -8.53
N VAL A 327 -4.58 -5.37 -9.72
CA VAL A 327 -4.98 -5.97 -11.00
C VAL A 327 -4.19 -7.27 -11.29
N LEU A 328 -2.91 -7.35 -10.93
CA LEU A 328 -2.12 -8.58 -11.04
C LEU A 328 -2.52 -9.66 -10.04
N VAL A 329 -2.97 -9.29 -8.83
CA VAL A 329 -3.57 -10.23 -7.85
C VAL A 329 -4.92 -10.74 -8.34
N ALA A 330 -5.76 -9.88 -8.93
CA ALA A 330 -7.02 -10.29 -9.57
C ALA A 330 -6.75 -11.25 -10.73
N TYR A 331 -5.80 -10.94 -11.62
CA TYR A 331 -5.32 -11.83 -12.68
C TYR A 331 -4.90 -13.20 -12.11
N ALA A 332 -4.03 -13.22 -11.10
CA ALA A 332 -3.49 -14.45 -10.53
C ALA A 332 -4.58 -15.31 -9.86
N THR A 333 -5.53 -14.67 -9.19
CA THR A 333 -6.67 -15.31 -8.53
C THR A 333 -7.61 -15.95 -9.54
N ILE A 334 -8.10 -15.19 -10.53
CA ILE A 334 -9.01 -15.73 -11.55
C ILE A 334 -8.30 -16.76 -12.44
N LYS A 335 -7.01 -16.58 -12.74
CA LYS A 335 -6.18 -17.60 -13.42
C LYS A 335 -6.18 -18.95 -12.68
N ARG A 336 -6.13 -18.94 -11.34
CA ARG A 336 -6.07 -20.16 -10.50
C ARG A 336 -7.34 -21.01 -10.59
N PHE A 337 -8.51 -20.38 -10.74
CA PHE A 337 -9.80 -21.07 -10.76
C PHE A 337 -10.37 -21.27 -12.17
N PHE A 338 -10.17 -20.31 -13.08
CA PHE A 338 -10.82 -20.28 -14.41
C PHE A 338 -9.83 -20.23 -15.59
N GLY A 339 -8.53 -20.37 -15.31
CA GLY A 339 -7.48 -20.42 -16.32
C GLY A 339 -7.06 -19.05 -16.87
N ALA A 340 -5.94 -19.05 -17.61
CA ALA A 340 -5.23 -17.81 -17.96
C ALA A 340 -6.06 -16.82 -18.81
N ARG A 341 -6.94 -17.32 -19.70
CA ARG A 341 -7.79 -16.44 -20.54
C ARG A 341 -8.81 -15.67 -19.72
N ALA A 342 -9.52 -16.34 -18.81
CA ALA A 342 -10.44 -15.69 -17.87
C ALA A 342 -9.69 -14.71 -16.96
N GLY A 343 -8.49 -15.08 -16.49
CA GLY A 343 -7.63 -14.20 -15.72
C GLY A 343 -7.28 -12.88 -16.43
N VAL A 344 -6.88 -12.93 -17.71
CA VAL A 344 -6.60 -11.71 -18.49
C VAL A 344 -7.87 -10.87 -18.66
N LEU A 345 -9.00 -11.48 -19.04
CA LEU A 345 -10.25 -10.75 -19.26
C LEU A 345 -10.76 -10.05 -17.99
N ALA A 346 -10.73 -10.73 -16.84
CA ALA A 346 -11.12 -10.14 -15.56
C ALA A 346 -10.20 -9.00 -15.13
N ALA A 347 -8.88 -9.14 -15.34
CA ALA A 347 -7.91 -8.11 -15.01
C ALA A 347 -8.04 -6.86 -15.91
N LEU A 348 -8.27 -7.03 -17.21
CA LEU A 348 -8.52 -5.92 -18.13
C LEU A 348 -9.87 -5.24 -17.86
N ALA A 349 -10.91 -6.00 -17.49
CA ALA A 349 -12.20 -5.44 -17.10
C ALA A 349 -12.10 -4.61 -15.80
N LEU A 350 -11.32 -5.08 -14.81
CA LEU A 350 -11.02 -4.30 -13.61
C LEU A 350 -10.22 -3.03 -13.93
N ALA A 351 -9.18 -3.13 -14.75
CA ALA A 351 -8.34 -1.98 -15.09
C ALA A 351 -9.07 -0.89 -15.92
N THR A 352 -10.16 -1.25 -16.62
CA THR A 352 -10.90 -0.35 -17.51
C THR A 352 -12.29 0.04 -16.99
N VAL A 353 -12.75 -0.47 -15.84
CA VAL A 353 -14.02 0.01 -15.24
C VAL A 353 -13.81 1.44 -14.70
N PRO A 354 -14.64 2.44 -15.07
CA PRO A 354 -14.33 3.85 -14.83
C PRO A 354 -14.03 4.20 -13.36
N HIS A 355 -14.74 3.57 -12.41
CA HIS A 355 -14.53 3.84 -10.98
C HIS A 355 -13.16 3.36 -10.47
N PHE A 356 -12.64 2.24 -10.98
CA PHE A 356 -11.28 1.80 -10.65
C PHE A 356 -10.26 2.67 -11.37
N PHE A 357 -10.46 2.93 -12.67
CA PHE A 357 -9.60 3.80 -13.49
C PHE A 357 -9.37 5.18 -12.84
N PHE A 358 -10.42 5.89 -12.43
CA PHE A 358 -10.31 7.22 -11.79
C PHE A 358 -9.73 7.21 -10.36
N LEU A 359 -9.53 6.04 -9.75
CA LEU A 359 -8.89 5.88 -8.43
C LEU A 359 -7.51 5.19 -8.51
N ALA A 360 -7.09 4.76 -9.69
CA ALA A 360 -5.92 3.92 -9.88
C ALA A 360 -4.63 4.72 -10.15
N HIS A 361 -4.75 6.00 -10.50
CA HIS A 361 -3.65 6.85 -10.96
C HIS A 361 -3.96 8.32 -10.69
#